data_AF-A0AAD4EJ40-F1
#
_entry.id   AF-A0AAD4EJ40-F1
#
_cell.length_a   1.000
_cell.length_b   1.000
_cell.length_c   1.000
_cell.angle_alpha   90.00
_cell.angle_beta   90.00
_cell.angle_gamma   90.00
#
_symmetry.space_group_name_H-M   'P 1'
#
loop_
_entity.id
_entity.type
_entity.pdbx_description
1 polymer ?
#
loop_
_entity_poly.entity_id
_entity_poly.type
_entity_poly.pdbx_seq_one_letter_code
_entity_poly.pdbx_strand_id
1 'polypeptide(L)'
;MDSRLTQFAALNQKDKAPAYLSLVSEILTRQDQSLIALDLHTLVETVVQDVGIVVGRQVLSELVRNLGTGSISDHNLRKRIVKETLNTLQPRIVSYEEQVNSLRFQLADLLETEEEWSEAARVLMGISSRSLPDEEKFRVNIRIVRLLLEDEDSVQAETYYNRAASLSNSTSDRETQLQFKLCQARISDYARKFLEAAMRYHELSWLAEIDEEERKEMLSAAVTCAVLAPAGPNRSRVLASLYRDERSADLPSYNILSKMFLDHILRPAEIRTFEERLRPHQLAKIAISSNDQLASTIDDDDSAEPSTSTRRGPSTVLDRAVMEHNLLASSKIYNNITFRGLGALLDLAPGAAETMARKMIEQGRLKGSIDQVDKLIWFDAAREEDDAQGKAGGLGDVEQTNEDTGASFTKRWDLQIRMTAANVETIVQHLAEKGFVQQPAVAA
;
A
#
# COMPACT_ATOMS: atom_id res chain seq x y z
N MET A 1 -51.23 -12.92 13.02
CA MET A 1 -50.57 -12.82 11.71
C MET A 1 -51.21 -13.81 10.73
N ASP A 2 -51.16 -15.10 11.03
CA ASP A 2 -51.61 -16.20 10.15
C ASP A 2 -53.04 -16.07 9.63
N SER A 3 -54.00 -15.71 10.49
CA SER A 3 -55.40 -15.56 10.08
C SER A 3 -55.61 -14.49 9.00
N ARG A 4 -54.85 -13.39 9.06
CA ARG A 4 -54.90 -12.33 8.04
C ARG A 4 -54.23 -12.78 6.74
N LEU A 5 -53.11 -13.49 6.84
CA LEU A 5 -52.42 -14.07 5.68
C LEU A 5 -53.33 -15.07 4.94
N THR A 6 -54.08 -15.91 5.67
CA THR A 6 -55.06 -16.82 5.07
C THR A 6 -56.19 -16.07 4.38
N GLN A 7 -56.68 -14.96 4.96
CA GLN A 7 -57.70 -14.12 4.33
C GLN A 7 -57.18 -13.48 3.04
N PHE A 8 -55.93 -13.01 3.03
CA PHE A 8 -55.32 -12.39 1.85
C PHE A 8 -55.05 -13.41 0.74
N ALA A 9 -54.71 -14.65 1.10
CA ALA A 9 -54.56 -15.74 0.14
C ALA A 9 -55.86 -16.01 -0.64
N ALA A 10 -57.02 -15.81 -0.01
CA ALA A 10 -58.35 -16.00 -0.61
C ALA A 10 -58.84 -14.82 -1.48
N LEU A 11 -58.16 -13.67 -1.44
CA LEU A 11 -58.54 -12.50 -2.25
C LEU A 11 -58.33 -12.74 -3.76
N ASN A 12 -59.00 -11.94 -4.58
CA ASN A 12 -58.75 -11.92 -6.02
C ASN A 12 -57.35 -11.36 -6.33
N GLN A 13 -56.76 -11.76 -7.45
CA GLN A 13 -55.37 -11.43 -7.78
C GLN A 13 -55.08 -9.91 -7.84
N LYS A 14 -56.08 -9.09 -8.18
CA LYS A 14 -55.96 -7.62 -8.20
C LYS A 14 -55.89 -7.01 -6.79
N ASP A 15 -56.50 -7.66 -5.81
CA ASP A 15 -56.64 -7.15 -4.45
C ASP A 15 -55.56 -7.69 -3.50
N LYS A 16 -54.87 -8.78 -3.89
CA LYS A 16 -53.77 -9.36 -3.12
C LYS A 16 -52.64 -8.38 -2.87
N ALA A 17 -52.11 -7.73 -3.93
CA ALA A 17 -50.96 -6.84 -3.79
C ALA A 17 -51.23 -5.65 -2.84
N PRO A 18 -52.32 -4.88 -2.98
CA PRO A 18 -52.65 -3.82 -2.03
C PRO A 18 -52.78 -4.30 -0.58
N ALA A 19 -53.37 -5.49 -0.35
CA ALA A 19 -53.55 -6.05 0.98
C ALA A 19 -52.23 -6.42 1.65
N TYR A 20 -51.30 -7.04 0.92
CA TYR A 20 -49.97 -7.35 1.47
C TYR A 20 -49.12 -6.09 1.70
N LEU A 21 -49.20 -5.10 0.81
CA LEU A 21 -48.46 -3.83 0.97
C LEU A 21 -48.95 -3.02 2.18
N SER A 22 -50.27 -2.99 2.44
CA SER A 22 -50.80 -2.32 3.62
C SER A 22 -50.36 -3.01 4.91
N LEU A 23 -50.26 -4.34 4.90
CA LEU A 23 -49.76 -5.12 6.03
C LEU A 23 -48.27 -4.87 6.33
N VAL A 24 -47.42 -4.72 5.30
CA VAL A 24 -46.01 -4.29 5.49
C VAL A 24 -45.96 -2.96 6.24
N SER A 25 -46.76 -1.99 5.79
CA SER A 25 -46.81 -0.66 6.40
C SER A 25 -47.33 -0.70 7.85
N GLU A 26 -48.35 -1.52 8.13
CA GLU A 26 -48.90 -1.70 9.47
C GLU A 26 -47.89 -2.34 10.43
N ILE A 27 -47.16 -3.37 9.99
CA ILE A 27 -46.14 -4.03 10.81
C ILE A 27 -45.01 -3.05 11.17
N LEU A 28 -44.56 -2.25 10.19
CA LEU A 28 -43.44 -1.32 10.39
C LEU A 28 -43.79 -0.08 11.24
N THR A 29 -45.08 0.27 11.34
CA THR A 29 -45.55 1.44 12.11
C THR A 29 -45.98 1.08 13.54
N ARG A 30 -45.93 -0.20 13.93
CA ARG A 30 -46.24 -0.62 15.30
C ARG A 30 -45.25 -0.05 16.31
N GLN A 31 -45.79 0.42 17.43
CA GLN A 31 -44.99 0.92 18.56
C GLN A 31 -44.16 -0.19 19.22
N ASP A 32 -44.67 -1.42 19.23
CA ASP A 32 -43.96 -2.58 19.76
C ASP A 32 -43.09 -3.24 18.68
N GLN A 33 -41.77 -3.05 18.81
CA GLN A 33 -40.78 -3.57 17.86
C GLN A 33 -40.41 -5.05 18.12
N SER A 34 -40.80 -5.63 19.25
CA SER A 34 -40.37 -6.98 19.65
C SER A 34 -40.89 -8.08 18.73
N LEU A 35 -42.09 -7.88 18.15
CA LEU A 35 -42.76 -8.84 17.28
C LEU A 35 -42.53 -8.56 15.79
N ILE A 36 -41.91 -7.43 15.43
CA ILE A 36 -41.72 -7.02 14.03
C ILE A 36 -40.92 -8.06 13.25
N ALA A 37 -39.82 -8.58 13.81
CA ALA A 37 -39.01 -9.59 13.12
C ALA A 37 -39.79 -10.88 12.84
N LEU A 38 -40.55 -11.37 13.81
CA LEU A 38 -41.35 -12.59 13.67
C LEU A 38 -42.48 -12.40 12.64
N ASP A 39 -43.21 -11.29 12.74
CA ASP A 39 -44.32 -10.98 11.84
C ASP A 39 -43.84 -10.78 10.40
N LEU A 40 -42.70 -10.08 10.20
CA LEU A 40 -42.08 -9.92 8.88
C LEU A 40 -41.53 -11.24 8.34
N HIS A 41 -40.92 -12.08 9.18
CA HIS A 41 -40.44 -13.40 8.75
C HIS A 41 -41.59 -14.26 8.23
N THR A 42 -42.69 -14.32 8.99
CA THR A 42 -43.92 -15.06 8.62
C THR A 42 -44.53 -14.51 7.32
N LEU A 43 -44.57 -13.18 7.18
CA LEU A 43 -45.03 -12.52 5.95
C LEU A 43 -44.17 -12.91 4.75
N VAL A 44 -42.85 -12.79 4.87
CA VAL A 44 -41.89 -13.10 3.79
C VAL A 44 -42.00 -14.56 3.41
N GLU A 45 -42.06 -15.49 4.37
CA GLU A 45 -42.21 -16.91 4.10
C GLU A 45 -43.49 -17.21 3.31
N THR A 46 -44.62 -16.66 3.74
CA THR A 46 -45.91 -16.82 3.05
C THR A 46 -45.87 -16.23 1.63
N VAL A 47 -45.28 -15.04 1.48
CA VAL A 47 -45.16 -14.35 0.19
C VAL A 47 -44.25 -15.13 -0.77
N VAL A 48 -43.21 -15.78 -0.26
CA VAL A 48 -42.25 -16.55 -1.06
C VAL A 48 -42.79 -17.94 -1.38
N GLN A 49 -43.61 -18.57 -0.54
CA GLN A 49 -44.14 -19.91 -0.78
C GLN A 49 -45.46 -19.89 -1.55
N ASP A 50 -46.43 -19.10 -1.10
CA ASP A 50 -47.85 -19.24 -1.49
C ASP A 50 -48.36 -18.13 -2.41
N VAL A 51 -47.61 -17.02 -2.52
CA VAL A 51 -48.01 -15.86 -3.33
C VAL A 51 -47.32 -15.89 -4.70
N GLY A 52 -48.06 -15.53 -5.74
CA GLY A 52 -47.52 -15.46 -7.10
C GLY A 52 -46.36 -14.46 -7.22
N ILE A 53 -45.36 -14.79 -8.05
CA ILE A 53 -44.08 -14.07 -8.15
C ILE A 53 -44.22 -12.55 -8.38
N VAL A 54 -45.22 -12.11 -9.13
CA VAL A 54 -45.45 -10.68 -9.43
C VAL A 54 -45.80 -9.91 -8.17
N VAL A 55 -46.75 -10.44 -7.38
CA VAL A 55 -47.15 -9.84 -6.12
C VAL A 55 -46.01 -9.95 -5.10
N GLY A 56 -45.33 -11.10 -5.06
CA GLY A 56 -44.19 -11.28 -4.17
C GLY A 56 -43.06 -10.28 -4.41
N ARG A 57 -42.73 -9.99 -5.67
CA ARG A 57 -41.74 -8.94 -6.00
C ARG A 57 -42.18 -7.56 -5.54
N GLN A 58 -43.45 -7.19 -5.73
CA GLN A 58 -43.95 -5.89 -5.27
C GLN A 58 -43.86 -5.74 -3.74
N VAL A 59 -44.29 -6.76 -3.00
CA VAL A 59 -44.27 -6.75 -1.54
C VAL A 59 -42.84 -6.72 -1.00
N LEU A 60 -41.96 -7.55 -1.57
CA LEU A 60 -40.55 -7.57 -1.17
C LEU A 60 -39.83 -6.27 -1.53
N SER A 61 -40.05 -5.70 -2.72
CA SER A 61 -39.48 -4.39 -3.09
C SER A 61 -39.90 -3.30 -2.10
N GLU A 62 -41.16 -3.30 -1.67
CA GLU A 62 -41.64 -2.34 -0.66
C GLU A 62 -41.01 -2.58 0.72
N LEU A 63 -40.87 -3.84 1.14
CA LEU A 63 -40.17 -4.18 2.38
C LEU A 63 -38.70 -3.71 2.35
N VAL A 64 -37.98 -4.04 1.28
CA VAL A 64 -36.58 -3.62 1.07
C VAL A 64 -36.46 -2.10 1.08
N ARG A 65 -37.39 -1.39 0.42
CA ARG A 65 -37.42 0.08 0.40
C ARG A 65 -37.54 0.64 1.81
N ASN A 66 -38.49 0.14 2.61
CA ASN A 66 -38.71 0.63 3.97
C ASN A 66 -37.56 0.30 4.94
N LEU A 67 -36.93 -0.86 4.78
CA LEU A 67 -35.71 -1.21 5.53
C LEU A 67 -34.55 -0.26 5.20
N GLY A 68 -34.42 0.12 3.92
CA GLY A 68 -33.42 1.08 3.44
C GLY A 68 -33.67 2.52 3.91
N THR A 69 -34.93 2.96 3.99
CA THR A 69 -35.27 4.30 4.53
C THR A 69 -35.13 4.43 6.04
N GLY A 70 -34.75 3.35 6.73
CA GLY A 70 -34.53 3.38 8.18
C GLY A 70 -35.82 3.40 9.00
N SER A 71 -36.91 2.82 8.48
CA SER A 71 -38.17 2.69 9.25
C SER A 71 -37.99 1.92 10.56
N ILE A 72 -36.95 1.09 10.65
CA ILE A 72 -36.51 0.42 11.88
C ILE A 72 -35.22 1.10 12.34
N SER A 73 -35.33 1.88 13.41
CA SER A 73 -34.19 2.62 13.98
C SER A 73 -33.17 1.70 14.65
N ASP A 74 -33.62 0.59 15.25
CA ASP A 74 -32.73 -0.39 15.88
C ASP A 74 -31.87 -1.09 14.82
N HIS A 75 -30.55 -0.86 14.92
CA HIS A 75 -29.53 -1.43 14.05
C HIS A 75 -29.55 -2.97 14.07
N ASN A 76 -29.59 -3.56 15.27
CA ASN A 76 -29.50 -5.02 15.43
C ASN A 76 -30.76 -5.72 14.91
N LEU A 77 -31.93 -5.14 15.19
CA LEU A 77 -33.20 -5.66 14.70
C LEU A 77 -33.27 -5.60 13.17
N ARG A 78 -32.86 -4.48 12.56
CA ARG A 78 -32.82 -4.33 11.10
C ARG A 78 -31.84 -5.32 10.45
N LYS A 79 -30.63 -5.48 11.00
CA LYS A 79 -29.66 -6.48 10.55
C LYS A 79 -30.22 -7.89 10.61
N ARG A 80 -30.91 -8.24 11.70
CA ARG A 80 -31.57 -9.53 11.88
C ARG A 80 -32.63 -9.77 10.80
N ILE A 81 -33.53 -8.80 10.57
CA ILE A 81 -34.60 -8.91 9.57
C ILE A 81 -34.01 -9.07 8.16
N VAL A 82 -32.97 -8.33 7.81
CA VAL A 82 -32.29 -8.45 6.51
C VAL A 82 -31.65 -9.83 6.35
N LYS A 83 -30.92 -10.33 7.36
CA LYS A 83 -30.32 -11.68 7.34
C LYS A 83 -31.39 -12.78 7.23
N GLU A 84 -32.46 -12.70 8.01
CA GLU A 84 -33.57 -13.66 7.96
C GLU A 84 -34.30 -13.64 6.61
N THR A 85 -34.56 -12.45 6.06
CA THR A 85 -35.21 -12.29 4.74
C THR A 85 -34.35 -12.89 3.62
N LEU A 86 -33.03 -12.65 3.65
CA LEU A 86 -32.09 -13.24 2.69
C LEU A 86 -32.08 -14.78 2.77
N ASN A 87 -32.10 -15.33 3.97
CA ASN A 87 -32.16 -16.79 4.18
C ASN A 87 -33.44 -17.39 3.61
N THR A 88 -34.59 -16.74 3.83
CA THR A 88 -35.88 -17.20 3.27
C THR A 88 -35.90 -17.12 1.74
N LEU A 89 -35.23 -16.14 1.14
CA LEU A 89 -35.14 -15.98 -0.32
C LEU A 89 -34.11 -16.90 -0.97
N GLN A 90 -33.15 -17.45 -0.22
CA GLN A 90 -32.04 -18.25 -0.73
C GLN A 90 -32.46 -19.41 -1.65
N PRO A 91 -33.50 -20.22 -1.36
CA PRO A 91 -33.94 -21.30 -2.25
C PRO A 91 -34.51 -20.81 -3.60
N ARG A 92 -34.96 -19.55 -3.68
CA ARG A 92 -35.59 -18.95 -4.86
C ARG A 92 -34.83 -17.71 -5.36
N ILE A 93 -33.52 -17.64 -5.13
CA ILE A 93 -32.68 -16.45 -5.40
C ILE A 93 -32.81 -15.89 -6.83
N VAL A 94 -32.92 -16.75 -7.85
CA VAL A 94 -33.08 -16.35 -9.26
C VAL A 94 -34.42 -15.63 -9.50
N SER A 95 -35.46 -15.98 -8.73
CA SER A 95 -36.80 -15.38 -8.87
C SER A 95 -36.87 -13.96 -8.29
N TYR A 96 -36.01 -13.64 -7.31
CA TYR A 96 -36.02 -12.39 -6.53
C TYR A 96 -34.65 -11.69 -6.57
N GLU A 97 -33.93 -11.81 -7.69
CA GLU A 97 -32.54 -11.35 -7.84
C GLU A 97 -32.34 -9.86 -7.46
N GLU A 98 -33.25 -8.98 -7.91
CA GLU A 98 -33.21 -7.55 -7.63
C GLU A 98 -33.38 -7.23 -6.13
N GLN A 99 -34.34 -7.89 -5.49
CA GLN A 99 -34.62 -7.72 -4.06
C GLN A 99 -33.46 -8.27 -3.22
N VAL A 100 -32.90 -9.42 -3.60
CA VAL A 100 -31.73 -10.02 -2.94
C VAL A 100 -30.50 -9.13 -3.07
N ASN A 101 -30.23 -8.57 -4.26
CA ASN A 101 -29.11 -7.64 -4.44
C ASN A 101 -29.27 -6.40 -3.56
N SER A 102 -30.47 -5.80 -3.53
CA SER A 102 -30.77 -4.64 -2.68
C SER A 102 -30.61 -4.94 -1.18
N LEU A 103 -31.06 -6.11 -0.72
CA LEU A 103 -30.84 -6.56 0.66
C LEU A 103 -29.37 -6.80 0.98
N ARG A 104 -28.58 -7.31 0.03
CA ARG A 104 -27.13 -7.48 0.21
C ARG A 104 -26.39 -6.15 0.32
N PHE A 105 -26.77 -5.15 -0.47
CA PHE A 105 -26.24 -3.79 -0.31
C PHE A 105 -26.54 -3.24 1.09
N GLN A 106 -27.79 -3.31 1.54
CA GLN A 106 -28.16 -2.86 2.88
C GLN A 106 -27.44 -3.65 3.98
N LEU A 107 -27.28 -4.96 3.82
CA LEU A 107 -26.56 -5.78 4.80
C LEU A 107 -25.08 -5.41 4.84
N ALA A 108 -24.45 -5.14 3.70
CA ALA A 108 -23.08 -4.67 3.64
C ALA A 108 -22.92 -3.30 4.32
N ASP A 109 -23.84 -2.36 4.09
CA ASP A 109 -23.86 -1.06 4.78
C ASP A 109 -23.93 -1.23 6.31
N LEU A 110 -24.79 -2.14 6.80
CA LEU A 110 -24.92 -2.41 8.23
C LEU A 110 -23.63 -3.03 8.82
N LEU A 111 -23.06 -4.02 8.14
CA LEU A 111 -21.82 -4.68 8.60
C LEU A 111 -20.62 -3.72 8.56
N GLU A 112 -20.55 -2.82 7.59
CA GLU A 112 -19.51 -1.79 7.53
C GLU A 112 -19.58 -0.82 8.71
N THR A 113 -20.78 -0.44 9.16
CA THR A 113 -20.92 0.39 10.37
C THR A 113 -20.54 -0.33 11.67
N GLU A 114 -20.47 -1.66 11.64
CA GLU A 114 -20.01 -2.51 12.74
C GLU A 114 -18.51 -2.87 12.63
N GLU A 115 -17.81 -2.36 11.60
CA GLU A 115 -16.42 -2.69 11.28
C GLU A 115 -16.20 -4.19 10.96
N GLU A 116 -17.27 -4.90 10.57
CA GLU A 116 -17.24 -6.31 10.17
C GLU A 116 -16.85 -6.45 8.68
N TRP A 117 -15.62 -6.03 8.36
CA TRP A 117 -15.13 -5.88 6.97
C TRP A 117 -15.22 -7.16 6.14
N SER A 118 -14.76 -8.28 6.72
CA SER A 118 -14.75 -9.59 6.07
C SER A 118 -16.14 -10.12 5.76
N GLU A 119 -17.11 -9.92 6.67
CA GLU A 119 -18.51 -10.28 6.41
C GLU A 119 -19.14 -9.39 5.35
N ALA A 120 -18.93 -8.07 5.43
CA ALA A 120 -19.44 -7.12 4.45
C ALA A 120 -18.93 -7.43 3.03
N ALA A 121 -17.64 -7.71 2.89
CA ALA A 121 -17.05 -8.13 1.63
C ALA A 121 -17.73 -9.39 1.10
N ARG A 122 -17.90 -10.43 1.94
CA ARG A 122 -18.54 -11.69 1.56
C ARG A 122 -19.98 -11.53 1.08
N VAL A 123 -20.73 -10.62 1.70
CA VAL A 123 -22.10 -10.28 1.29
C VAL A 123 -22.10 -9.66 -0.12
N LEU A 124 -21.22 -8.69 -0.37
CA LEU A 124 -21.09 -8.04 -1.68
C LEU A 124 -20.57 -8.98 -2.77
N MET A 125 -19.63 -9.88 -2.44
CA MET A 125 -19.14 -10.91 -3.37
C MET A 125 -20.25 -11.85 -3.86
N GLY A 126 -21.30 -12.01 -3.07
CA GLY A 126 -22.45 -12.82 -3.43
C GLY A 126 -23.36 -12.19 -4.49
N ILE A 127 -23.31 -10.86 -4.68
CA ILE A 127 -24.21 -10.11 -5.58
C ILE A 127 -24.16 -10.67 -7.00
N SER A 128 -25.32 -10.88 -7.60
CA SER A 128 -25.39 -11.28 -9.00
C SER A 128 -25.11 -10.07 -9.87
N SER A 129 -23.96 -10.09 -10.56
CA SER A 129 -23.51 -9.00 -11.42
C SER A 129 -24.04 -9.08 -12.85
N ARG A 130 -24.90 -10.06 -13.19
CA ARG A 130 -25.32 -10.31 -14.59
C ARG A 130 -26.18 -9.19 -15.16
N SER A 131 -27.06 -8.61 -14.35
CA SER A 131 -28.00 -7.57 -14.75
C SER A 131 -27.55 -6.14 -14.41
N LEU A 132 -26.41 -5.99 -13.73
CA LEU A 132 -25.92 -4.68 -13.31
C LEU A 132 -25.26 -3.94 -14.49
N PRO A 133 -25.38 -2.60 -14.57
CA PRO A 133 -24.55 -1.79 -15.45
C PRO A 133 -23.06 -1.93 -15.12
N ASP A 134 -22.19 -1.73 -16.11
CA ASP A 134 -20.74 -1.85 -15.90
C ASP A 134 -20.19 -0.83 -14.88
N GLU A 135 -20.76 0.38 -14.83
CA GLU A 135 -20.46 1.38 -13.79
C GLU A 135 -20.77 0.87 -12.38
N GLU A 136 -21.92 0.23 -12.16
CA GLU A 136 -22.24 -0.33 -10.84
C GLU A 136 -21.33 -1.51 -10.50
N LYS A 137 -21.02 -2.38 -11.46
CA LYS A 137 -20.04 -3.48 -11.24
C LYS A 137 -18.69 -2.91 -10.83
N PHE A 138 -18.24 -1.83 -11.44
CA PHE A 138 -17.00 -1.16 -11.08
C PHE A 138 -17.03 -0.66 -9.64
N ARG A 139 -18.09 0.06 -9.24
CA ARG A 139 -18.28 0.54 -7.85
C ARG A 139 -18.31 -0.60 -6.83
N VAL A 140 -19.06 -1.68 -7.11
CA VAL A 140 -19.14 -2.86 -6.24
C VAL A 140 -17.77 -3.52 -6.08
N ASN A 141 -17.02 -3.70 -7.17
CA ASN A 141 -15.70 -4.31 -7.10
C ASN A 141 -14.72 -3.46 -6.28
N ILE A 142 -14.72 -2.12 -6.45
CA ILE A 142 -13.88 -1.22 -5.63
C ILE A 142 -14.26 -1.31 -4.15
N ARG A 143 -15.55 -1.33 -3.84
CA ARG A 143 -16.04 -1.48 -2.47
C ARG A 143 -15.55 -2.80 -1.85
N ILE A 144 -15.67 -3.92 -2.57
CA ILE A 144 -15.15 -5.22 -2.14
C ILE A 144 -13.63 -5.16 -1.88
N VAL A 145 -12.87 -4.54 -2.79
CA VAL A 145 -11.41 -4.38 -2.63
C VAL A 145 -11.09 -3.61 -1.35
N ARG A 146 -11.76 -2.48 -1.10
CA ARG A 146 -11.56 -1.68 0.11
C ARG A 146 -11.78 -2.51 1.37
N LEU A 147 -12.90 -3.22 1.45
CA LEU A 147 -13.25 -4.06 2.60
C LEU A 147 -12.25 -5.20 2.84
N LEU A 148 -11.84 -5.90 1.78
CA LEU A 148 -10.86 -6.98 1.90
C LEU A 148 -9.50 -6.49 2.38
N LEU A 149 -9.10 -5.27 2.00
CA LEU A 149 -7.85 -4.68 2.45
C LEU A 149 -7.87 -4.23 3.92
N GLU A 150 -9.03 -3.96 4.52
CA GLU A 150 -9.12 -3.66 5.96
C GLU A 150 -8.79 -4.87 6.83
N ASP A 151 -9.06 -6.09 6.34
CA ASP A 151 -8.73 -7.36 7.02
C ASP A 151 -7.48 -8.05 6.41
N GLU A 152 -6.64 -7.28 5.72
CA GLU A 152 -5.38 -7.70 5.10
C GLU A 152 -5.47 -8.86 4.08
N ASP A 153 -6.65 -9.16 3.52
CA ASP A 153 -6.82 -10.18 2.46
C ASP A 153 -6.46 -9.61 1.08
N SER A 154 -5.16 -9.37 0.89
CA SER A 154 -4.62 -8.79 -0.34
C SER A 154 -4.81 -9.67 -1.57
N VAL A 155 -4.89 -11.00 -1.39
CA VAL A 155 -4.99 -11.97 -2.49
C VAL A 155 -6.39 -11.93 -3.11
N GLN A 156 -7.44 -11.96 -2.29
CA GLN A 156 -8.79 -11.78 -2.79
C GLN A 156 -9.00 -10.36 -3.31
N ALA A 157 -8.44 -9.35 -2.64
CA ALA A 157 -8.50 -7.97 -3.10
C ALA A 157 -7.92 -7.79 -4.51
N GLU A 158 -6.75 -8.37 -4.81
CA GLU A 158 -6.14 -8.31 -6.15
C GLU A 158 -7.04 -8.94 -7.23
N THR A 159 -7.76 -10.01 -6.88
CA THR A 159 -8.72 -10.66 -7.80
C THR A 159 -9.86 -9.71 -8.20
N TYR A 160 -10.48 -9.04 -7.22
CA TYR A 160 -11.57 -8.09 -7.48
C TYR A 160 -11.08 -6.78 -8.10
N TYR A 161 -9.85 -6.36 -7.78
CA TYR A 161 -9.21 -5.23 -8.43
C TYR A 161 -9.01 -5.47 -9.92
N ASN A 162 -8.54 -6.65 -10.32
CA ASN A 162 -8.36 -6.99 -11.74
C ASN A 162 -9.71 -7.00 -12.50
N ARG A 163 -10.80 -7.41 -11.85
CA ARG A 163 -12.15 -7.29 -12.42
C ARG A 163 -12.54 -5.82 -12.59
N ALA A 164 -12.31 -4.98 -11.57
CA ALA A 164 -12.56 -3.54 -11.66
C ALA A 164 -11.72 -2.87 -12.75
N ALA A 165 -10.44 -3.24 -12.89
CA ALA A 165 -9.54 -2.66 -13.88
C ALA A 165 -10.04 -2.83 -15.32
N SER A 166 -10.69 -3.96 -15.64
CA SER A 166 -11.29 -4.19 -16.96
C SER A 166 -12.48 -3.25 -17.26
N LEU A 167 -13.04 -2.62 -16.22
CA LEU A 167 -14.20 -1.72 -16.27
C LEU A 167 -13.81 -0.27 -15.96
N SER A 168 -12.53 0.08 -15.81
CA SER A 168 -12.12 1.41 -15.34
C SER A 168 -12.64 2.58 -16.18
N ASN A 169 -12.90 2.33 -17.47
CA ASN A 169 -13.37 3.33 -18.42
C ASN A 169 -14.91 3.44 -18.46
N SER A 170 -15.62 2.64 -17.67
CA SER A 170 -17.09 2.59 -17.69
C SER A 170 -17.74 3.73 -16.89
N THR A 171 -16.97 4.46 -16.07
CA THR A 171 -17.47 5.60 -15.29
C THR A 171 -16.64 6.84 -15.54
N SER A 172 -17.30 7.99 -15.58
CA SER A 172 -16.68 9.31 -15.52
C SER A 172 -16.70 9.90 -14.11
N ASP A 173 -17.21 9.15 -13.12
CA ASP A 173 -17.22 9.60 -11.74
C ASP A 173 -15.79 9.65 -11.19
N ARG A 174 -15.39 10.86 -10.85
CA ARG A 174 -14.02 11.15 -10.47
C ARG A 174 -13.66 10.58 -9.12
N GLU A 175 -14.58 10.61 -8.17
CA GLU A 175 -14.38 10.04 -6.83
C GLU A 175 -14.12 8.53 -6.92
N THR A 176 -14.96 7.79 -7.64
CA THR A 176 -14.77 6.35 -7.86
C THR A 176 -13.43 6.05 -8.55
N GLN A 177 -13.01 6.86 -9.53
CA GLN A 177 -11.70 6.70 -10.18
C GLN A 177 -10.52 6.94 -9.21
N LEU A 178 -10.62 7.92 -8.32
CA LEU A 178 -9.60 8.17 -7.29
C LEU A 178 -9.53 7.02 -6.29
N GLN A 179 -10.69 6.52 -5.83
CA GLN A 179 -10.74 5.34 -4.96
C GLN A 179 -10.12 4.11 -5.62
N PHE A 180 -10.35 3.90 -6.92
CA PHE A 180 -9.70 2.83 -7.68
C PHE A 180 -8.17 2.97 -7.73
N LYS A 181 -7.65 4.17 -7.99
CA LYS A 181 -6.20 4.44 -7.96
C LYS A 181 -5.61 4.22 -6.56
N LEU A 182 -6.29 4.63 -5.50
CA LEU A 182 -5.86 4.40 -4.12
C LEU A 182 -5.84 2.90 -3.79
N CYS A 183 -6.85 2.15 -4.21
CA CYS A 183 -6.87 0.69 -4.08
C CYS A 183 -5.67 0.04 -4.79
N GLN A 184 -5.31 0.53 -5.98
CA GLN A 184 -4.12 0.05 -6.69
C GLN A 184 -2.84 0.28 -5.86
N ALA A 185 -2.66 1.48 -5.29
CA ALA A 185 -1.52 1.79 -4.44
C ALA A 185 -1.46 0.89 -3.20
N ARG A 186 -2.61 0.69 -2.53
CA ARG A 186 -2.72 -0.21 -1.36
C ARG A 186 -2.38 -1.65 -1.74
N ILE A 187 -2.94 -2.19 -2.81
CA ILE A 187 -2.63 -3.56 -3.27
C ILE A 187 -1.14 -3.73 -3.55
N SER A 188 -0.50 -2.77 -4.22
CA SER A 188 0.95 -2.81 -4.45
C SER A 188 1.74 -2.82 -3.14
N ASP A 189 1.31 -2.08 -2.11
CA ASP A 189 1.94 -2.07 -0.79
C ASP A 189 1.80 -3.44 -0.09
N TYR A 190 0.60 -4.02 -0.02
CA TYR A 190 0.38 -5.36 0.53
C TYR A 190 1.16 -6.45 -0.23
N ALA A 191 1.23 -6.34 -1.56
CA ALA A 191 1.97 -7.25 -2.42
C ALA A 191 3.51 -7.05 -2.36
N ARG A 192 4.01 -6.16 -1.49
CA ARG A 192 5.44 -5.80 -1.33
C ARG A 192 6.07 -5.24 -2.60
N LYS A 193 5.26 -4.74 -3.54
CA LYS A 193 5.68 -3.96 -4.71
C LYS A 193 5.87 -2.50 -4.27
N PHE A 194 6.77 -2.27 -3.31
CA PHE A 194 6.85 -0.99 -2.59
C PHE A 194 7.23 0.20 -3.47
N LEU A 195 8.09 0.03 -4.47
CA LEU A 195 8.42 1.13 -5.41
C LEU A 195 7.19 1.59 -6.19
N GLU A 196 6.44 0.63 -6.68
CA GLU A 196 5.19 0.81 -7.39
C GLU A 196 4.12 1.48 -6.52
N ALA A 197 4.01 1.07 -5.26
CA ALA A 197 3.14 1.70 -4.28
C ALA A 197 3.56 3.14 -4.00
N ALA A 198 4.85 3.37 -3.74
CA ALA A 198 5.42 4.68 -3.43
C ALA A 198 5.13 5.70 -4.54
N MET A 199 5.35 5.33 -5.80
CA MET A 199 5.08 6.19 -6.94
C MET A 199 3.60 6.57 -7.05
N ARG A 200 2.69 5.60 -6.85
CA ARG A 200 1.23 5.84 -6.94
C ARG A 200 0.72 6.69 -5.78
N TYR A 201 1.15 6.42 -4.55
CA TYR A 201 0.81 7.26 -3.40
C TYR A 201 1.33 8.69 -3.59
N HIS A 202 2.56 8.84 -4.10
CA HIS A 202 3.12 10.16 -4.38
C HIS A 202 2.30 10.89 -5.47
N GLU A 203 1.92 10.23 -6.57
CA GLU A 203 1.03 10.81 -7.59
C GLU A 203 -0.30 11.28 -6.98
N LEU A 204 -0.95 10.44 -6.17
CA LEU A 204 -2.21 10.77 -5.52
C LEU A 204 -2.08 11.96 -4.56
N SER A 205 -0.95 12.07 -3.85
CA SER A 205 -0.70 13.18 -2.92
C SER A 205 -0.71 14.57 -3.58
N TRP A 206 -0.57 14.65 -4.91
CA TRP A 206 -0.60 15.91 -5.66
C TRP A 206 -2.00 16.31 -6.16
N LEU A 207 -2.98 15.42 -6.08
CA LEU A 207 -4.31 15.66 -6.64
C LEU A 207 -5.14 16.56 -5.72
N ALA A 208 -5.28 17.84 -6.09
CA ALA A 208 -6.00 18.85 -5.29
C ALA A 208 -7.49 18.56 -5.01
N GLU A 209 -8.06 17.56 -5.69
CA GLU A 209 -9.42 17.07 -5.44
C GLU A 209 -9.53 16.25 -4.15
N ILE A 210 -8.39 15.77 -3.63
CA ILE A 210 -8.27 15.01 -2.38
C ILE A 210 -8.00 16.01 -1.25
N ASP A 211 -8.63 15.78 -0.09
CA ASP A 211 -8.44 16.61 1.10
C ASP A 211 -6.96 16.72 1.51
N GLU A 212 -6.58 17.83 2.12
CA GLU A 212 -5.18 18.09 2.49
C GLU A 212 -4.63 17.06 3.47
N GLU A 213 -5.42 16.62 4.46
CA GLU A 213 -4.97 15.61 5.42
C GLU A 213 -4.81 14.25 4.74
N GLU A 214 -5.75 13.85 3.88
CA GLU A 214 -5.63 12.62 3.09
C GLU A 214 -4.42 12.66 2.14
N ARG A 215 -4.14 13.80 1.49
CA ARG A 215 -2.94 13.96 0.66
C ARG A 215 -1.65 13.82 1.48
N LYS A 216 -1.64 14.34 2.71
CA LYS A 216 -0.50 14.21 3.63
C LYS A 216 -0.30 12.76 4.08
N GLU A 217 -1.37 12.03 4.35
CA GLU A 217 -1.31 10.58 4.63
C GLU A 217 -0.77 9.80 3.44
N MET A 218 -1.21 10.11 2.23
CA MET A 218 -0.69 9.48 1.00
C MET A 218 0.79 9.78 0.80
N LEU A 219 1.24 11.02 1.04
CA LEU A 219 2.67 11.37 0.98
C LEU A 219 3.48 10.58 2.03
N SER A 220 2.95 10.47 3.26
CA SER A 220 3.56 9.64 4.31
C SER A 220 3.66 8.17 3.88
N ALA A 221 2.60 7.60 3.30
CA ALA A 221 2.60 6.24 2.78
C ALA A 221 3.61 6.07 1.63
N ALA A 222 3.78 7.08 0.78
CA ALA A 222 4.78 7.09 -0.29
C ALA A 222 6.20 7.01 0.26
N VAL A 223 6.52 7.86 1.26
CA VAL A 223 7.81 7.82 1.96
C VAL A 223 8.05 6.47 2.61
N THR A 224 7.05 5.93 3.32
CA THR A 224 7.15 4.63 3.96
C THR A 224 7.46 3.52 2.97
N CYS A 225 6.73 3.46 1.85
CA CYS A 225 6.98 2.47 0.80
C CYS A 225 8.36 2.65 0.15
N ALA A 226 8.79 3.89 -0.10
CA ALA A 226 10.13 4.15 -0.67
C ALA A 226 11.25 3.69 0.27
N VAL A 227 11.08 3.88 1.59
CA VAL A 227 12.02 3.39 2.62
C VAL A 227 12.09 1.86 2.63
N LEU A 228 10.94 1.18 2.59
CA LEU A 228 10.83 -0.29 2.61
C LEU A 228 11.30 -0.97 1.32
N ALA A 229 11.34 -0.24 0.20
CA ALA A 229 11.75 -0.79 -1.08
C ALA A 229 13.21 -1.30 -1.06
N PRO A 230 13.55 -2.36 -1.83
CA PRO A 230 14.92 -2.85 -1.97
C PRO A 230 15.85 -1.78 -2.54
N ALA A 231 17.11 -1.75 -2.07
CA ALA A 231 18.08 -0.76 -2.51
C ALA A 231 18.41 -0.91 -4.01
N GLY A 232 18.46 0.21 -4.75
CA GLY A 232 18.79 0.25 -6.18
C GLY A 232 18.42 1.58 -6.86
N PRO A 233 18.75 1.76 -8.16
CA PRO A 233 18.62 3.05 -8.86
C PRO A 233 17.20 3.60 -8.92
N ASN A 234 16.20 2.72 -9.12
CA ASN A 234 14.78 3.10 -9.12
C ASN A 234 14.36 3.70 -7.77
N ARG A 235 14.81 3.08 -6.68
CA ARG A 235 14.53 3.55 -5.33
C ARG A 235 15.17 4.91 -5.07
N SER A 236 16.43 5.08 -5.45
CA SER A 236 17.14 6.36 -5.29
C SER A 236 16.43 7.50 -6.03
N ARG A 237 15.88 7.26 -7.23
CA ARG A 237 15.06 8.25 -7.95
C ARG A 237 13.78 8.62 -7.20
N VAL A 238 13.06 7.64 -6.65
CA VAL A 238 11.84 7.90 -5.86
C VAL A 238 12.17 8.68 -4.59
N LEU A 239 13.22 8.29 -3.85
CA LEU A 239 13.68 9.01 -2.67
C LEU A 239 14.10 10.46 -3.00
N ALA A 240 14.76 10.68 -4.14
CA ALA A 240 15.11 12.02 -4.61
C ALA A 240 13.87 12.89 -4.86
N SER A 241 12.86 12.32 -5.52
CA SER A 241 11.59 13.02 -5.77
C SER A 241 10.88 13.40 -4.47
N LEU A 242 10.84 12.48 -3.50
CA LEU A 242 10.19 12.71 -2.21
C LEU A 242 10.97 13.70 -1.34
N TYR A 243 12.30 13.64 -1.35
CA TYR A 243 13.14 14.55 -0.58
C TYR A 243 13.08 16.00 -1.10
N ARG A 244 12.92 16.19 -2.41
CA ARG A 244 12.75 17.50 -3.04
C ARG A 244 11.34 18.07 -2.88
N ASP A 245 10.37 17.25 -2.49
CA ASP A 245 9.04 17.73 -2.13
C ASP A 245 9.10 18.39 -0.75
N GLU A 246 8.90 19.71 -0.71
CA GLU A 246 8.97 20.50 0.52
C GLU A 246 7.97 20.02 1.58
N ARG A 247 6.82 19.46 1.16
CA ARG A 247 5.79 18.92 2.06
C ARG A 247 6.28 17.72 2.86
N SER A 248 7.29 17.01 2.35
CA SER A 248 7.90 15.89 3.06
C SER A 248 8.63 16.33 4.34
N ALA A 249 9.06 17.60 4.43
CA ALA A 249 9.77 18.13 5.59
C ALA A 249 8.92 18.12 6.87
N ASP A 250 7.59 18.24 6.73
CA ASP A 250 6.65 18.23 7.84
C ASP A 250 6.27 16.80 8.30
N LEU A 251 6.75 15.77 7.59
CA LEU A 251 6.45 14.39 7.92
C LEU A 251 7.34 13.88 9.07
N PRO A 252 6.79 13.08 10.00
CA PRO A 252 7.58 12.43 11.05
C PRO A 252 8.69 11.52 10.51
N SER A 253 8.54 11.02 9.29
CA SER A 253 9.48 10.17 8.56
C SER A 253 10.55 10.94 7.77
N TYR A 254 10.59 12.28 7.85
CA TYR A 254 11.55 13.08 7.09
C TYR A 254 13.02 12.77 7.42
N ASN A 255 13.34 12.52 8.69
CA ASN A 255 14.72 12.22 9.10
C ASN A 255 15.26 10.95 8.39
N ILE A 256 14.47 9.88 8.37
CA ILE A 256 14.88 8.65 7.68
C ILE A 256 14.91 8.85 6.16
N LEU A 257 13.96 9.59 5.60
CA LEU A 257 13.95 9.95 4.17
C LEU A 257 15.23 10.69 3.78
N SER A 258 15.57 11.75 4.51
CA SER A 258 16.77 12.58 4.29
C SER A 258 18.03 11.72 4.36
N LYS A 259 18.18 10.90 5.40
CA LYS A 259 19.35 10.03 5.53
C LYS A 259 19.43 8.96 4.46
N MET A 260 18.30 8.40 4.04
CA MET A 260 18.29 7.42 2.97
C MET A 260 18.63 8.04 1.62
N PHE A 261 18.14 9.24 1.34
CA PHE A 261 18.47 9.96 0.13
C PHE A 261 19.94 10.42 0.09
N LEU A 262 20.46 10.91 1.22
CA LEU A 262 21.86 11.38 1.34
C LEU A 262 22.86 10.23 1.57
N ASP A 263 22.42 8.98 1.49
CA ASP A 263 23.24 7.78 1.72
C ASP A 263 23.96 7.77 3.07
N HIS A 264 23.33 8.32 4.10
CA HIS A 264 23.83 8.26 5.46
C HIS A 264 23.50 6.91 6.10
N ILE A 265 24.39 6.43 6.97
CA ILE A 265 24.15 5.23 7.78
C ILE A 265 23.02 5.52 8.79
N LEU A 266 22.01 4.64 8.81
CA LEU A 266 20.89 4.68 9.74
C LEU A 266 21.25 4.01 11.05
N ARG A 267 20.98 4.70 12.17
CA ARG A 267 21.26 4.19 13.53
C ARG A 267 20.07 3.41 14.09
N PRO A 268 20.29 2.42 14.98
CA PRO A 268 19.23 1.60 15.57
C PRO A 268 18.06 2.38 16.19
N ALA A 269 18.33 3.50 16.87
CA ALA A 269 17.28 4.33 17.49
C ALA A 269 16.33 4.95 16.45
N GLU A 270 16.87 5.37 15.30
CA GLU A 270 16.09 5.99 14.22
C GLU A 270 15.24 4.95 13.50
N ILE A 271 15.78 3.74 13.33
CA ILE A 271 15.07 2.60 12.74
C ILE A 271 13.87 2.23 13.61
N ARG A 272 14.07 2.10 14.94
CA ARG A 272 12.97 1.79 15.88
C ARG A 272 11.86 2.84 15.85
N THR A 273 12.25 4.12 15.85
CA THR A 273 11.29 5.23 15.75
C THR A 273 10.46 5.14 14.46
N PHE A 274 11.07 4.74 13.35
CA PHE A 274 10.35 4.54 12.09
C PHE A 274 9.48 3.27 12.11
N GLU A 275 9.99 2.17 12.68
CA GLU A 275 9.31 0.88 12.78
C GLU A 275 7.99 0.97 13.56
N GLU A 276 7.93 1.78 14.61
CA GLU A 276 6.71 2.06 15.40
C GLU A 276 5.55 2.64 14.57
N ARG A 277 5.83 3.20 13.39
CA ARG A 277 4.83 3.81 12.50
C ARG A 277 4.38 2.88 11.38
N LEU A 278 4.99 1.70 11.24
CA LEU A 278 4.65 0.77 10.18
C LEU A 278 3.34 0.03 10.47
N ARG A 279 2.59 -0.25 9.41
CA ARG A 279 1.37 -1.07 9.49
C ARG A 279 1.71 -2.54 9.70
N PRO A 280 0.78 -3.36 10.26
CA PRO A 280 1.06 -4.76 10.56
C PRO A 280 1.56 -5.55 9.33
N HIS A 281 0.95 -5.38 8.15
CA HIS A 281 1.41 -6.02 6.91
C HIS A 281 2.83 -5.61 6.47
N GLN A 282 3.29 -4.41 6.84
CA GLN A 282 4.63 -3.90 6.52
C GLN A 282 5.71 -4.45 7.47
N LEU A 283 5.31 -4.92 8.66
CA LEU A 283 6.16 -5.60 9.64
C LEU A 283 6.31 -7.11 9.35
N ALA A 284 5.91 -7.55 8.15
CA ALA A 284 5.95 -8.96 7.78
C ALA A 284 7.36 -9.56 7.94
N LYS A 285 7.41 -10.70 8.64
CA LYS A 285 8.65 -11.43 8.89
C LYS A 285 9.16 -12.08 7.60
N ILE A 286 10.47 -12.03 7.41
CA ILE A 286 11.16 -12.72 6.33
C ILE A 286 11.71 -14.04 6.87
N ALA A 287 11.54 -15.13 6.11
CA ALA A 287 12.19 -16.40 6.41
C ALA A 287 13.69 -16.28 6.12
N ILE A 288 14.51 -16.66 7.10
CA ILE A 288 15.98 -16.68 6.96
C ILE A 288 16.33 -17.69 5.87
N SER A 289 17.13 -17.29 4.88
CA SER A 289 17.56 -18.20 3.81
C SER A 289 18.48 -19.29 4.36
N SER A 290 18.43 -20.50 3.79
CA SER A 290 19.35 -21.58 4.16
C SER A 290 20.82 -21.16 4.09
N ASN A 291 21.16 -20.29 3.12
CA ASN A 291 22.51 -19.73 2.98
C ASN A 291 22.90 -18.82 4.15
N ASP A 292 21.95 -18.05 4.70
CA ASP A 292 22.18 -17.15 5.83
C ASP A 292 22.39 -17.96 7.13
N GLN A 293 21.72 -19.11 7.26
CA GLN A 293 21.92 -20.04 8.38
C GLN A 293 23.29 -20.72 8.36
N LEU A 294 23.76 -21.14 7.17
CA LEU A 294 25.05 -21.79 6.98
C LEU A 294 26.22 -20.83 7.19
N ALA A 295 26.14 -19.60 6.67
CA ALA A 295 27.23 -18.63 6.72
C ALA A 295 27.65 -18.23 8.14
N SER A 296 26.75 -18.34 9.09
CA SER A 296 26.96 -18.00 10.50
C SER A 296 27.52 -19.16 11.34
N THR A 297 27.85 -20.28 10.72
CA THR A 297 28.55 -21.42 11.36
C THR A 297 30.04 -21.50 11.01
N ILE A 298 30.49 -20.68 10.05
CA ILE A 298 31.85 -20.79 9.46
C ILE A 298 32.89 -19.96 10.24
N ASP A 299 32.46 -19.02 11.10
CA ASP A 299 33.34 -18.06 11.78
C ASP A 299 33.54 -18.31 13.29
N ASP A 300 33.14 -19.46 13.83
CA ASP A 300 33.24 -19.77 15.28
C ASP A 300 34.68 -20.02 15.79
N ASP A 301 35.72 -19.88 14.96
CA ASP A 301 37.08 -20.33 15.30
C ASP A 301 38.08 -19.26 15.79
N ASP A 302 37.65 -18.07 16.21
CA ASP A 302 38.57 -17.17 16.93
C ASP A 302 37.86 -16.21 17.90
N SER A 303 37.96 -16.52 19.20
CA SER A 303 37.72 -15.64 20.35
C SER A 303 36.42 -14.81 20.28
N ALA A 304 35.31 -15.38 20.74
CA ALA A 304 34.07 -14.64 20.96
C ALA A 304 34.27 -13.52 22.00
N GLU A 305 34.60 -12.31 21.54
CA GLU A 305 34.42 -11.12 22.35
C GLU A 305 32.92 -10.92 22.61
N PRO A 306 32.50 -10.57 23.83
CA PRO A 306 31.08 -10.49 24.21
C PRO A 306 30.26 -9.40 23.47
N SER A 307 30.87 -8.64 22.55
CA SER A 307 30.27 -7.52 21.84
C SER A 307 29.87 -7.83 20.38
N THR A 308 30.13 -9.02 19.86
CA THR A 308 29.79 -9.38 18.47
C THR A 308 28.33 -9.85 18.35
N SER A 309 27.62 -9.32 17.36
CA SER A 309 26.23 -9.71 17.08
C SER A 309 26.17 -11.14 16.56
N THR A 310 25.25 -11.95 17.09
CA THR A 310 25.00 -13.34 16.67
C THR A 310 23.91 -13.43 15.60
N ARG A 311 23.43 -12.29 15.09
CA ARG A 311 22.33 -12.23 14.15
C ARG A 311 22.76 -12.78 12.78
N ARG A 312 21.98 -13.72 12.26
CA ARG A 312 22.31 -14.48 11.04
C ARG A 312 21.77 -13.87 9.75
N GLY A 313 20.89 -12.87 9.85
CA GLY A 313 20.29 -12.22 8.69
C GLY A 313 19.09 -11.34 9.07
N PRO A 314 18.41 -10.79 8.05
CA PRO A 314 17.29 -9.90 8.29
C PRO A 314 16.03 -10.64 8.76
N SER A 315 15.27 -10.02 9.65
CA SER A 315 14.04 -10.61 10.22
C SER A 315 12.76 -10.05 9.63
N THR A 316 12.78 -8.81 9.14
CA THR A 316 11.64 -8.11 8.53
C THR A 316 12.05 -7.46 7.21
N VAL A 317 11.05 -7.01 6.44
CA VAL A 317 11.27 -6.24 5.21
C VAL A 317 12.07 -4.96 5.47
N LEU A 318 11.67 -4.19 6.49
CA LEU A 318 12.38 -2.97 6.89
C LEU A 318 13.84 -3.29 7.22
N ASP A 319 14.06 -4.29 8.06
CA ASP A 319 15.37 -4.67 8.54
C ASP A 319 16.31 -5.08 7.38
N ARG A 320 15.79 -5.85 6.41
CA ARG A 320 16.52 -6.12 5.17
C ARG A 320 16.84 -4.85 4.39
N ALA A 321 15.86 -3.98 4.16
CA ALA A 321 16.05 -2.76 3.38
C ALA A 321 17.08 -1.81 4.03
N VAL A 322 17.06 -1.71 5.35
CA VAL A 322 18.01 -0.88 6.10
C VAL A 322 19.42 -1.47 6.10
N MET A 323 19.57 -2.79 6.25
CA MET A 323 20.89 -3.42 6.17
C MET A 323 21.50 -3.26 4.77
N GLU A 324 20.72 -3.49 3.71
CA GLU A 324 21.16 -3.27 2.33
C GLU A 324 21.53 -1.80 2.07
N HIS A 325 20.75 -0.86 2.61
CA HIS A 325 21.03 0.57 2.56
C HIS A 325 22.32 0.94 3.30
N ASN A 326 22.49 0.50 4.53
CA ASN A 326 23.67 0.79 5.35
C ASN A 326 24.94 0.21 4.74
N LEU A 327 24.85 -0.93 4.05
CA LEU A 327 25.98 -1.49 3.30
C LEU A 327 26.38 -0.59 2.11
N LEU A 328 25.42 -0.08 1.33
CA LEU A 328 25.70 0.90 0.26
C LEU A 328 26.23 2.22 0.80
N ALA A 329 25.69 2.71 1.92
CA ALA A 329 26.22 3.89 2.60
C ALA A 329 27.68 3.66 3.02
N SER A 330 27.99 2.47 3.55
CA SER A 330 29.35 2.09 3.95
C SER A 330 30.31 2.07 2.77
N SER A 331 29.87 1.63 1.58
CA SER A 331 30.73 1.60 0.38
C SER A 331 31.11 3.00 -0.13
N LYS A 332 30.36 4.04 0.25
CA LYS A 332 30.67 5.44 -0.09
C LYS A 332 31.66 6.09 0.89
N ILE A 333 31.75 5.55 2.10
CA ILE A 333 32.57 6.07 3.20
C ILE A 333 33.93 5.36 3.25
N TYR A 334 33.93 4.04 3.10
CA TYR A 334 35.14 3.21 3.23
C TYR A 334 35.67 2.79 1.86
N ASN A 335 37.00 2.75 1.71
CA ASN A 335 37.63 2.07 0.56
C ASN A 335 37.57 0.55 0.73
N ASN A 336 37.73 0.08 1.98
CA ASN A 336 37.59 -1.32 2.36
C ASN A 336 37.13 -1.43 3.83
N ILE A 337 36.56 -2.57 4.18
CA ILE A 337 36.09 -2.85 5.55
C ILE A 337 36.20 -4.35 5.86
N THR A 338 36.54 -4.69 7.11
CA THR A 338 36.57 -6.10 7.55
C THR A 338 35.16 -6.64 7.74
N PHE A 339 34.96 -7.96 7.62
CA PHE A 339 33.66 -8.60 7.89
C PHE A 339 33.14 -8.27 9.29
N ARG A 340 34.05 -8.23 10.28
CA ARG A 340 33.73 -7.85 11.66
C ARG A 340 33.30 -6.39 11.79
N GLY A 341 34.03 -5.48 11.13
CA GLY A 341 33.69 -4.05 11.13
C GLY A 341 32.33 -3.78 10.48
N LEU A 342 32.06 -4.42 9.34
CA LEU A 342 30.77 -4.32 8.68
C LEU A 342 29.65 -4.96 9.51
N GLY A 343 29.89 -6.13 10.09
CA GLY A 343 28.92 -6.79 10.98
C GLY A 343 28.51 -5.92 12.17
N ALA A 344 29.46 -5.21 12.79
CA ALA A 344 29.16 -4.27 13.87
C ALA A 344 28.29 -3.07 13.42
N LEU A 345 28.46 -2.59 12.18
CA LEU A 345 27.64 -1.51 11.62
C LEU A 345 26.22 -1.96 11.23
N LEU A 346 26.07 -3.20 10.79
CA LEU A 346 24.81 -3.77 10.32
C LEU A 346 24.04 -4.55 11.39
N ASP A 347 24.63 -4.72 12.59
CA ASP A 347 24.14 -5.65 13.62
C ASP A 347 23.99 -7.08 13.08
N LEU A 348 25.04 -7.59 12.43
CA LEU A 348 25.12 -8.94 11.86
C LEU A 348 26.38 -9.66 12.31
N ALA A 349 26.31 -10.99 12.35
CA ALA A 349 27.49 -11.84 12.45
C ALA A 349 28.43 -11.61 11.24
N PRO A 350 29.76 -11.71 11.38
CA PRO A 350 30.71 -11.42 10.29
C PRO A 350 30.42 -12.19 8.99
N GLY A 351 30.25 -13.52 9.06
CA GLY A 351 29.87 -14.33 7.89
C GLY A 351 28.49 -13.98 7.28
N ALA A 352 27.55 -13.47 8.09
CA ALA A 352 26.27 -12.98 7.58
C ALA A 352 26.43 -11.64 6.84
N ALA A 353 27.28 -10.74 7.33
CA ALA A 353 27.62 -9.50 6.65
C ALA A 353 28.32 -9.74 5.30
N GLU A 354 29.25 -10.71 5.26
CA GLU A 354 29.88 -11.16 4.01
C GLU A 354 28.83 -11.68 3.03
N THR A 355 27.94 -12.55 3.49
CA THR A 355 26.90 -13.15 2.62
C THR A 355 25.96 -12.09 2.05
N MET A 356 25.62 -11.07 2.83
CA MET A 356 24.85 -9.94 2.35
C MET A 356 25.60 -9.14 1.28
N ALA A 357 26.87 -8.81 1.51
CA ALA A 357 27.70 -8.12 0.52
C ALA A 357 27.86 -8.92 -0.77
N ARG A 358 28.11 -10.22 -0.65
CA ARG A 358 28.21 -11.14 -1.80
C ARG A 358 26.95 -11.09 -2.65
N LYS A 359 25.76 -11.20 -2.04
CA LYS A 359 24.47 -11.12 -2.76
C LYS A 359 24.28 -9.78 -3.45
N MET A 360 24.66 -8.66 -2.82
CA MET A 360 24.52 -7.33 -3.43
C MET A 360 25.48 -7.11 -4.61
N ILE A 361 26.71 -7.66 -4.52
CA ILE A 361 27.68 -7.63 -5.62
C ILE A 361 27.21 -8.50 -6.79
N GLU A 362 26.78 -9.73 -6.52
CA GLU A 362 26.26 -10.66 -7.54
C GLU A 362 25.06 -10.09 -8.30
N GLN A 363 24.19 -9.36 -7.60
CA GLN A 363 23.02 -8.69 -8.19
C GLN A 363 23.37 -7.38 -8.92
N GLY A 364 24.64 -6.97 -8.95
CA GLY A 364 25.08 -5.72 -9.57
C GLY A 364 24.61 -4.46 -8.82
N ARG A 365 24.17 -4.59 -7.57
CA ARG A 365 23.66 -3.47 -6.74
C ARG A 365 24.75 -2.80 -5.92
N LEU A 366 25.86 -3.50 -5.68
CA LEU A 366 27.05 -3.02 -4.98
C LEU A 366 28.28 -3.30 -5.86
N LYS A 367 29.16 -2.32 -6.06
CA LYS A 367 30.41 -2.51 -6.80
C LYS A 367 31.56 -2.73 -5.82
N GLY A 368 32.27 -3.83 -5.96
CA GLY A 368 33.38 -4.20 -5.09
C GLY A 368 33.79 -5.66 -5.24
N SER A 369 34.83 -6.03 -4.50
CA SER A 369 35.38 -7.39 -4.43
C SER A 369 35.50 -7.85 -2.98
N ILE A 370 35.42 -9.16 -2.77
CA ILE A 370 35.50 -9.79 -1.44
C ILE A 370 36.78 -10.62 -1.38
N ASP A 371 37.63 -10.32 -0.40
CA ASP A 371 38.77 -11.15 -0.02
C ASP A 371 38.37 -12.01 1.18
N GLN A 372 38.17 -13.30 0.93
CA GLN A 372 37.77 -14.26 1.96
C GLN A 372 38.93 -14.70 2.86
N VAL A 373 40.18 -14.58 2.41
CA VAL A 373 41.36 -14.97 3.18
C VAL A 373 41.64 -13.91 4.25
N ASP A 374 41.66 -12.65 3.83
CA ASP A 374 41.90 -11.50 4.73
C ASP A 374 40.62 -11.00 5.43
N LYS A 375 39.47 -11.62 5.14
CA LYS A 375 38.14 -11.25 5.66
C LYS A 375 37.80 -9.77 5.43
N LEU A 376 38.11 -9.28 4.23
CA LEU A 376 38.01 -7.87 3.84
C LEU A 376 37.11 -7.69 2.61
N ILE A 377 36.31 -6.63 2.60
CA ILE A 377 35.52 -6.20 1.45
C ILE A 377 36.19 -4.95 0.89
N TRP A 378 36.56 -4.97 -0.38
CA TRP A 378 37.04 -3.81 -1.13
C TRP A 378 35.88 -3.21 -1.91
N PHE A 379 35.61 -1.92 -1.71
CA PHE A 379 34.59 -1.21 -2.46
C PHE A 379 35.24 -0.50 -3.65
N ASP A 380 34.64 -0.65 -4.83
CA ASP A 380 35.07 0.11 -5.99
C ASP A 380 34.61 1.54 -5.81
N ALA A 381 35.54 2.49 -5.80
CA ALA A 381 35.18 3.90 -5.75
C ALA A 381 34.66 4.34 -7.13
N ALA A 382 33.40 4.02 -7.41
CA ALA A 382 32.61 4.75 -8.38
C ALA A 382 32.17 6.06 -7.69
N ARG A 383 33.10 7.01 -7.53
CA ARG A 383 32.76 8.39 -7.14
C ARG A 383 32.32 9.23 -8.33
N GLU A 384 32.29 8.67 -9.52
CA GLU A 384 31.94 9.39 -10.74
C GLU A 384 30.81 8.66 -11.49
N GLU A 385 29.74 9.44 -11.76
CA GLU A 385 28.80 9.32 -12.88
C GLU A 385 27.59 8.37 -12.80
N ASP A 386 27.19 7.89 -11.63
CA ASP A 386 25.85 7.28 -11.48
C ASP A 386 25.01 7.96 -10.41
N ASP A 387 25.24 9.27 -10.24
CA ASP A 387 24.45 10.10 -9.35
C ASP A 387 23.01 10.12 -9.84
N ALA A 388 22.16 9.39 -9.14
CA ALA A 388 20.71 9.60 -9.18
C ALA A 388 20.35 11.08 -8.93
N GLN A 389 21.23 11.84 -8.26
CA GLN A 389 21.13 13.31 -8.12
C GLN A 389 21.20 14.05 -9.47
N GLY A 390 22.04 13.61 -10.42
CA GLY A 390 22.14 14.18 -11.78
C GLY A 390 21.06 13.67 -12.73
N LYS A 391 20.68 12.38 -12.64
CA LYS A 391 19.64 11.77 -13.50
C LYS A 391 18.21 12.27 -13.23
N ALA A 392 17.97 12.89 -12.08
CA ALA A 392 16.66 13.44 -11.72
C ALA A 392 16.36 14.83 -12.36
N GLY A 393 17.20 15.30 -13.30
CA GLY A 393 17.08 16.62 -13.94
C GLY A 393 16.46 16.64 -15.34
N GLY A 394 16.02 15.51 -15.91
CA GLY A 394 15.33 15.48 -17.22
C GLY A 394 16.18 15.90 -18.43
N LEU A 395 17.48 16.18 -18.26
CA LEU A 395 18.42 16.24 -19.37
C LEU A 395 18.89 14.81 -19.63
N GLY A 396 18.58 14.29 -20.83
CA GLY A 396 18.79 12.91 -21.23
C GLY A 396 20.21 12.39 -21.03
N ASP A 397 20.33 11.05 -21.07
CA ASP A 397 21.59 10.33 -20.94
C ASP A 397 22.62 10.87 -21.95
N VAL A 398 23.57 11.65 -21.47
CA VAL A 398 24.81 11.90 -22.22
C VAL A 398 25.69 10.69 -21.93
N GLU A 399 25.78 9.76 -22.88
CA GLU A 399 26.83 8.74 -22.88
C GLU A 399 28.19 9.45 -23.00
N GLN A 400 28.76 9.83 -21.85
CA GLN A 400 30.19 10.12 -21.80
C GLN A 400 30.91 8.78 -21.94
N THR A 401 31.46 8.57 -23.13
CA THR A 401 32.42 7.49 -23.39
C THR A 401 33.69 7.80 -22.63
N ASN A 402 33.70 7.44 -21.34
CA ASN A 402 34.91 7.51 -20.53
C ASN A 402 35.88 6.45 -21.05
N GLU A 403 36.93 6.88 -21.75
CA GLU A 403 38.05 5.99 -22.10
C GLU A 403 38.59 5.36 -20.80
N ASP A 404 38.59 4.03 -20.76
CA ASP A 404 39.15 3.32 -19.63
C ASP A 404 40.68 3.29 -19.74
N THR A 405 41.30 4.37 -19.26
CA THR A 405 42.77 4.53 -19.27
C THR A 405 43.50 3.57 -18.33
N GLY A 406 42.80 2.70 -17.59
CA GLY A 406 43.38 1.71 -16.68
C GLY A 406 44.05 2.29 -15.42
N ALA A 407 44.02 3.60 -15.22
CA ALA A 407 44.67 4.30 -14.11
C ALA A 407 43.65 5.06 -13.23
N SER A 408 42.93 4.32 -12.39
CA SER A 408 41.88 4.87 -11.51
C SER A 408 42.36 5.99 -10.57
N PHE A 409 43.61 5.93 -10.10
CA PHE A 409 44.22 6.97 -9.27
C PHE A 409 44.48 8.27 -10.06
N THR A 410 44.87 8.16 -11.33
CA THR A 410 45.08 9.31 -12.20
C THR A 410 43.76 10.01 -12.49
N LYS A 411 42.70 9.26 -12.78
CA LYS A 411 41.34 9.82 -12.94
C LYS A 411 40.89 10.60 -11.70
N ARG A 412 41.10 10.04 -10.49
CA ARG A 412 40.80 10.75 -9.23
C ARG A 412 41.64 12.02 -9.07
N TRP A 413 42.91 11.99 -9.44
CA TRP A 413 43.78 13.15 -9.37
C TRP A 413 43.30 14.25 -10.33
N ASP A 414 42.93 13.90 -11.55
CA ASP A 414 42.37 14.83 -12.54
C ASP A 414 41.06 15.46 -12.05
N LEU A 415 40.17 14.67 -11.44
CA LEU A 415 38.96 15.20 -10.80
C LEU A 415 39.30 16.21 -9.71
N GLN A 416 40.25 15.91 -8.83
CA GLN A 416 40.66 16.83 -7.76
C GLN A 416 41.26 18.12 -8.32
N ILE A 417 42.04 18.06 -9.40
CA ILE A 417 42.54 19.25 -10.09
C ILE A 417 41.36 20.10 -10.60
N ARG A 418 40.38 19.47 -11.27
CA ARG A 418 39.19 20.15 -11.79
C ARG A 418 38.37 20.82 -10.68
N MET A 419 38.10 20.11 -9.58
CA MET A 419 37.38 20.66 -8.42
C MET A 419 38.13 21.82 -7.79
N THR A 420 39.45 21.70 -7.63
CA THR A 420 40.29 22.75 -7.05
C THR A 420 40.28 24.00 -7.95
N ALA A 421 40.40 23.83 -9.27
CA ALA A 421 40.33 24.93 -10.22
C ALA A 421 38.96 25.64 -10.18
N ALA A 422 37.85 24.89 -10.20
CA ALA A 422 36.49 25.45 -10.11
C ALA A 422 36.25 26.21 -8.78
N ASN A 423 36.79 25.69 -7.67
CA ASN A 423 36.72 26.38 -6.38
C ASN A 423 37.51 27.70 -6.40
N VAL A 424 38.69 27.72 -7.03
CA VAL A 424 39.48 28.94 -7.21
C VAL A 424 38.70 29.97 -8.04
N GLU A 425 38.10 29.56 -9.16
CA GLU A 425 37.25 30.44 -9.98
C GLU A 425 36.08 31.03 -9.16
N THR A 426 35.39 30.18 -8.39
CA THR A 426 34.28 30.60 -7.53
C THR A 426 34.73 31.63 -6.48
N ILE A 427 35.89 31.40 -5.84
CA ILE A 427 36.46 32.34 -4.86
C ILE A 427 36.83 33.66 -5.54
N VAL A 428 37.47 33.62 -6.70
CA VAL A 428 37.85 34.83 -7.46
C VAL A 428 36.62 35.62 -7.87
N GLN A 429 35.57 34.94 -8.35
CA GLN A 429 34.29 35.59 -8.69
C GLN A 429 33.68 36.27 -7.46
N HIS A 430 33.66 35.59 -6.31
CA HIS A 430 33.12 36.18 -5.09
C HIS A 430 33.94 37.37 -4.56
N LEU A 431 35.27 37.33 -4.71
CA LEU A 431 36.14 38.45 -4.36
C LEU A 431 35.96 39.63 -5.33
N ALA A 432 35.73 39.37 -6.61
CA ALA A 432 35.43 40.40 -7.61
C ALA A 432 34.08 41.08 -7.35
N GLU A 433 33.03 40.32 -7.04
CA GLU A 433 31.71 40.84 -6.65
C GLU A 433 31.78 41.76 -5.42
N LYS A 434 32.65 41.42 -4.46
CA LYS A 434 32.90 42.23 -3.26
C LYS A 434 33.88 43.39 -3.48
N GLY A 435 34.39 43.57 -4.70
CA GLY A 435 35.27 44.68 -5.06
C GLY A 435 36.72 44.55 -4.55
N PHE A 436 37.13 43.37 -4.09
CA PHE A 436 38.49 43.11 -3.61
C PHE A 436 39.49 42.77 -4.73
N VAL A 437 38.99 42.49 -5.94
CA VAL A 437 39.80 42.17 -7.12
C VAL A 437 39.40 43.13 -8.24
N GLN A 438 40.37 43.90 -8.74
CA GLN A 438 40.18 44.70 -9.96
C GLN A 438 40.30 43.75 -11.16
N GLN A 439 39.25 43.66 -11.99
CA GLN A 439 39.38 42.98 -13.28
C GLN A 439 40.48 43.68 -14.08
N PRO A 440 41.45 42.95 -14.66
CA PRO A 440 42.45 43.58 -15.50
C PRO A 440 41.72 44.32 -16.62
N ALA A 441 42.01 45.62 -16.76
CA ALA A 441 41.50 46.41 -17.87
C ALA A 441 41.90 45.68 -19.15
N VAL A 442 40.92 45.17 -19.88
CA VAL A 442 41.13 44.52 -21.16
C VAL A 442 41.78 45.58 -22.06
N ALA A 443 43.08 45.41 -22.34
CA ALA A 443 43.78 46.25 -23.30
C ALA A 443 43.14 45.99 -24.67
N ALA A 444 42.52 47.05 -25.22
CA ALA A 444 41.81 47.03 -26.50
C ALA A 444 42.73 46.76 -27.69
#